data_AF-A0A812NPC1-F1
#
_entry.id   AF-A0A812NPC1-F1
#
_cell.length_a   1.000
_cell.length_b   1.000
_cell.length_c   1.000
_cell.angle_alpha   90.00
_cell.angle_beta   90.00
_cell.angle_gamma   90.00
#
_symmetry.space_group_name_H-M   'P 1'
#
loop_
_entity.id
_entity.type
_entity.pdbx_description
1 polymer ?
#
loop_
_entity_poly.entity_id
_entity_poly.type
_entity_poly.pdbx_seq_one_letter_code
_entity_poly.pdbx_strand_id
1 'polypeptide(L)'
;MTIRSTGGWRNLGSSLPAYTRRPLQPVLLSSPAMASFRSTVVVLLQLLLARADNYDNAIVGSFAPYPGYAGSLAVEGIMAVVSSGDTQTLSWKLSGLDTRCNETCTAANCCGVHIHEGKTCSDASSIGGHYWTTNGTDPWLTVMYNTTSMPALETNLAVVTGASGADVSGRAMVIHDYDGGRIACGLIDEGSTDSFAAYPGYTGNLATAGVMKVSSKDVTQSLSWIFTAGLDTRCSDACTAANCCGVHIHVGMNCSDKDTIGGHYWNSTYVTADPWAMIMYNTSHMPSVMMDVMVPTGYEEDDVEDHTMIIHDFDGGRIACATISEIHDGMWTVTTTTTTTVAASPISSSVAAKISLAVGTAVLTSLA
;
A
#
# COMPACT_ATOMS: atom_id res chain seq x y z
N MET A 1 60.57 41.36 -19.03
CA MET A 1 59.50 42.13 -19.69
C MET A 1 58.24 41.92 -18.86
N THR A 2 57.91 42.94 -18.08
CA THR A 2 56.78 43.03 -17.14
C THR A 2 56.43 44.51 -17.09
N ILE A 3 55.17 44.81 -16.76
CA ILE A 3 54.64 46.00 -16.04
C ILE A 3 53.52 46.77 -16.77
N ARG A 4 52.30 46.62 -16.19
CA ARG A 4 51.29 47.62 -15.72
C ARG A 4 50.70 48.64 -16.73
N SER A 5 49.36 48.76 -16.85
CA SER A 5 48.33 49.40 -15.97
C SER A 5 48.39 50.95 -15.91
N THR A 6 47.30 51.66 -16.26
CA THR A 6 46.43 52.50 -15.38
C THR A 6 45.73 53.67 -16.11
N GLY A 7 44.49 53.96 -15.68
CA GLY A 7 43.87 55.32 -15.60
C GLY A 7 42.95 55.70 -16.78
N GLY A 8 41.73 56.25 -16.62
CA GLY A 8 41.00 56.77 -15.47
C GLY A 8 40.40 58.16 -15.75
N TRP A 9 39.06 58.24 -15.76
CA TRP A 9 38.17 59.39 -15.42
C TRP A 9 38.08 60.64 -16.33
N ARG A 10 36.85 60.98 -16.75
CA ARG A 10 36.12 62.21 -16.31
C ARG A 10 34.66 62.24 -16.81
N ASN A 11 33.79 62.63 -15.89
CA ASN A 11 32.37 62.94 -16.06
C ASN A 11 32.22 64.47 -15.87
N LEU A 12 31.32 65.14 -16.58
CA LEU A 12 30.70 66.42 -16.18
C LEU A 12 29.54 66.74 -17.14
N GLY A 13 28.35 66.96 -16.58
CA GLY A 13 27.13 67.37 -17.29
C GLY A 13 26.71 68.81 -16.99
N SER A 14 25.69 69.27 -17.73
CA SER A 14 24.72 70.38 -17.48
C SER A 14 24.18 70.78 -18.87
N SER A 15 22.91 71.09 -19.16
CA SER A 15 21.81 71.70 -18.39
C SER A 15 20.50 71.62 -19.23
N LEU A 16 19.36 71.51 -18.55
CA LEU A 16 17.98 71.48 -19.07
C LEU A 16 17.46 72.86 -19.55
N PRO A 17 16.31 72.89 -20.27
CA PRO A 17 15.20 73.70 -19.78
C PRO A 17 13.86 72.95 -19.69
N ALA A 18 13.01 73.47 -18.81
CA ALA A 18 11.76 72.92 -18.31
C ALA A 18 10.56 73.02 -19.28
N TYR A 19 9.62 72.08 -19.18
CA TYR A 19 8.22 72.34 -19.53
C TYR A 19 7.25 71.68 -18.54
N THR A 20 6.25 72.48 -18.18
CA THR A 20 5.25 72.29 -17.13
C THR A 20 4.13 71.31 -17.49
N ARG A 21 3.56 70.70 -16.44
CA ARG A 21 2.54 69.65 -16.43
C ARG A 21 1.27 69.97 -17.23
N ARG A 22 0.76 68.98 -17.98
CA ARG A 22 -0.68 68.79 -18.24
C ARG A 22 -1.11 67.47 -17.58
N PRO A 23 -2.28 67.40 -16.91
CA PRO A 23 -2.79 66.15 -16.39
C PRO A 23 -3.31 65.29 -17.55
N LEU A 24 -2.71 64.12 -17.76
CA LEU A 24 -3.32 63.10 -18.61
C LEU A 24 -4.45 62.45 -17.82
N GLN A 25 -5.68 62.66 -18.28
CA GLN A 25 -6.83 61.89 -17.86
C GLN A 25 -6.57 60.39 -18.11
N PRO A 26 -7.05 59.47 -17.26
CA PRO A 26 -6.98 58.05 -17.57
C PRO A 26 -7.89 57.80 -18.77
N VAL A 27 -7.29 57.61 -19.96
CA VAL A 27 -8.01 56.98 -21.06
C VAL A 27 -8.18 55.53 -20.65
N LEU A 28 -9.37 55.20 -20.16
CA LEU A 28 -9.86 53.83 -20.03
C LEU A 28 -9.93 53.23 -21.44
N LEU A 29 -8.81 52.69 -21.91
CA LEU A 29 -8.80 51.72 -23.00
C LEU A 29 -9.31 50.40 -22.41
N SER A 30 -10.62 50.25 -22.37
CA SER A 30 -11.29 48.97 -22.21
C SER A 30 -11.04 48.14 -23.48
N SER A 31 -9.86 47.56 -23.59
CA SER A 31 -9.57 46.56 -24.61
C SER A 31 -9.77 45.17 -23.99
N PRO A 32 -10.69 44.34 -24.51
CA PRO A 32 -11.01 43.02 -23.95
C PRO A 32 -9.87 41.98 -24.10
N ALA A 33 -8.74 42.37 -24.68
CA ALA A 33 -7.64 41.46 -25.00
C ALA A 33 -6.67 41.17 -23.83
N MET A 34 -6.64 41.98 -22.76
CA MET A 34 -5.73 41.74 -21.61
C MET A 34 -6.35 40.98 -20.44
N ALA A 35 -7.68 40.82 -20.41
CA ALA A 35 -8.37 39.99 -19.41
C ALA A 35 -8.30 38.49 -19.74
N SER A 36 -8.16 38.13 -21.03
CA SER A 36 -8.09 36.73 -21.47
C SER A 36 -6.74 36.06 -21.15
N PHE A 37 -5.64 36.82 -21.19
CA PHE A 37 -4.29 36.30 -20.94
C PHE A 37 -3.96 36.04 -19.46
N ARG A 38 -4.61 36.75 -18.54
CA ARG A 38 -4.49 36.47 -17.10
C ARG A 38 -5.33 35.24 -16.69
N SER A 39 -6.43 34.98 -17.39
CA SER A 39 -7.28 33.82 -17.12
C SER A 39 -6.65 32.51 -17.62
N THR A 40 -5.96 32.52 -18.76
CA THR A 40 -5.34 31.30 -19.32
C THR A 40 -4.11 30.86 -18.55
N VAL A 41 -3.30 31.78 -18.00
CA VAL A 41 -2.12 31.41 -17.18
C VAL A 41 -2.53 30.87 -15.80
N VAL A 42 -3.61 31.38 -15.20
CA VAL A 42 -4.13 30.86 -13.92
C VAL A 42 -4.83 29.51 -14.13
N VAL A 43 -5.58 29.33 -15.22
CA VAL A 43 -6.18 28.02 -15.57
C VAL A 43 -5.10 27.01 -15.95
N LEU A 44 -4.04 27.41 -16.65
CA LEU A 44 -2.92 26.50 -16.93
C LEU A 44 -2.12 26.19 -15.65
N LEU A 45 -1.95 27.13 -14.71
CA LEU A 45 -1.31 26.86 -13.42
C LEU A 45 -2.19 26.00 -12.48
N GLN A 46 -3.52 26.10 -12.58
CA GLN A 46 -4.46 25.21 -11.90
C GLN A 46 -4.54 23.82 -12.56
N LEU A 47 -4.38 23.70 -13.88
CA LEU A 47 -4.24 22.41 -14.57
C LEU A 47 -2.83 21.80 -14.40
N LEU A 48 -1.82 22.60 -14.07
CA LEU A 48 -0.46 22.13 -13.75
C LEU A 48 -0.27 21.89 -12.23
N LEU A 49 -1.29 22.15 -11.41
CA LEU A 49 -1.47 21.65 -10.04
C LEU A 49 -2.39 20.42 -9.98
N ALA A 50 -3.05 20.03 -11.08
CA ALA A 50 -3.77 18.75 -11.20
C ALA A 50 -2.81 17.60 -11.55
N ARG A 51 -1.65 17.58 -10.90
CA ARG A 51 -0.67 16.49 -10.98
C ARG A 51 -0.23 16.14 -9.58
N ALA A 52 -1.21 15.54 -8.88
CA ALA A 52 -1.11 14.50 -7.87
C ALA A 52 -2.51 14.30 -7.26
N ASP A 53 -3.52 13.97 -8.07
CA ASP A 53 -4.63 13.17 -7.54
C ASP A 53 -4.10 11.73 -7.56
N ASN A 54 -3.10 11.45 -6.72
CA ASN A 54 -2.68 10.08 -6.47
C ASN A 54 -3.93 9.43 -5.89
N TYR A 55 -4.52 8.51 -6.65
CA TYR A 55 -5.64 7.73 -6.14
C TYR A 55 -5.25 7.19 -4.78
N ASP A 56 -6.11 7.47 -3.81
CA ASP A 56 -6.04 7.15 -2.40
C ASP A 56 -6.07 5.61 -2.19
N ASN A 57 -5.08 4.93 -2.76
CA ASN A 57 -4.85 3.51 -2.67
C ASN A 57 -4.22 3.26 -1.32
N ALA A 58 -5.04 2.89 -0.35
CA ALA A 58 -4.59 2.57 0.98
C ALA A 58 -4.76 1.09 1.28
N ILE A 59 -4.03 0.62 2.28
CA ILE A 59 -3.92 -0.78 2.64
C ILE A 59 -3.84 -0.93 4.15
N VAL A 60 -4.59 -1.88 4.69
CA VAL A 60 -4.43 -2.36 6.06
C VAL A 60 -3.58 -3.62 5.97
N GLY A 61 -2.26 -3.47 6.14
CA GLY A 61 -1.28 -4.53 5.90
C GLY A 61 -1.32 -5.67 6.93
N SER A 62 -1.83 -5.40 8.13
CA SER A 62 -1.98 -6.39 9.19
C SER A 62 -3.03 -5.97 10.21
N PHE A 63 -3.49 -6.94 11.00
CA PHE A 63 -4.39 -6.73 12.12
C PHE A 63 -3.77 -7.25 13.41
N ALA A 64 -3.94 -6.51 14.49
CA ALA A 64 -3.63 -6.95 15.84
C ALA A 64 -4.93 -7.10 16.66
N PRO A 65 -4.92 -7.89 17.74
CA PRO A 65 -6.04 -7.91 18.68
C PRO A 65 -6.42 -6.50 19.12
N TYR A 66 -7.72 -6.20 19.13
CA TYR A 66 -8.20 -4.90 19.59
C TYR A 66 -7.74 -4.64 21.04
N PRO A 67 -7.33 -3.40 21.41
CA PRO A 67 -6.86 -3.13 22.77
C PRO A 67 -7.87 -3.53 23.84
N GLY A 68 -7.47 -4.42 24.74
CA GLY A 68 -8.34 -4.97 25.80
C GLY A 68 -9.20 -6.16 25.37
N TYR A 69 -9.13 -6.62 24.11
CA TYR A 69 -9.75 -7.87 23.71
C TYR A 69 -9.05 -9.06 24.39
N ALA A 70 -9.82 -9.86 25.12
CA ALA A 70 -9.34 -11.02 25.88
C ALA A 70 -9.85 -12.36 25.31
N GLY A 71 -10.56 -12.33 24.17
CA GLY A 71 -11.05 -13.53 23.51
C GLY A 71 -9.96 -14.25 22.72
N SER A 72 -10.34 -15.33 22.05
CA SER A 72 -9.41 -16.22 21.34
C SER A 72 -9.36 -16.00 19.83
N LEU A 73 -10.16 -15.07 19.27
CA LEU A 73 -10.09 -14.74 17.85
C LEU A 73 -8.79 -14.01 17.55
N ALA A 74 -8.17 -14.35 16.43
CA ALA A 74 -6.90 -13.77 15.99
C ALA A 74 -7.05 -13.42 14.52
N VAL A 75 -7.56 -12.22 14.25
CA VAL A 75 -7.81 -11.77 12.88
C VAL A 75 -6.47 -11.58 12.17
N GLU A 76 -6.33 -12.26 11.04
CA GLU A 76 -5.18 -12.16 10.15
C GLU A 76 -5.68 -11.81 8.75
N GLY A 77 -4.84 -11.15 7.96
CA GLY A 77 -5.19 -10.80 6.59
C GLY A 77 -4.81 -9.38 6.22
N ILE A 78 -5.25 -9.00 5.03
CA ILE A 78 -4.95 -7.71 4.41
C ILE A 78 -6.21 -7.17 3.73
N MET A 79 -6.28 -5.84 3.63
CA MET A 79 -7.39 -5.13 3.02
C MET A 79 -6.90 -3.95 2.20
N ALA A 80 -7.48 -3.74 1.02
CA ALA A 80 -7.39 -2.48 0.30
C ALA A 80 -8.55 -1.56 0.69
N VAL A 81 -8.22 -0.28 0.80
CA VAL A 81 -9.14 0.84 0.95
C VAL A 81 -8.82 1.81 -0.18
N VAL A 82 -9.58 1.77 -1.27
CA VAL A 82 -9.39 2.69 -2.40
C VAL A 82 -10.41 3.81 -2.29
N SER A 83 -9.94 5.05 -2.10
CA SER A 83 -10.86 6.20 -2.08
C SER A 83 -11.00 6.83 -3.47
N SER A 84 -12.23 7.22 -3.80
CA SER A 84 -12.54 8.01 -4.98
C SER A 84 -13.62 9.02 -4.63
N GLY A 85 -13.23 10.29 -4.51
CA GLY A 85 -14.12 11.35 -4.06
C GLY A 85 -14.53 11.12 -2.59
N ASP A 86 -15.80 10.80 -2.38
CA ASP A 86 -16.41 10.59 -1.05
C ASP A 86 -16.67 9.11 -0.71
N THR A 87 -16.21 8.22 -1.58
CA THR A 87 -16.51 6.78 -1.54
C THR A 87 -15.25 6.00 -1.22
N GLN A 88 -15.39 5.04 -0.30
CA GLN A 88 -14.37 4.09 0.12
C GLN A 88 -14.71 2.73 -0.48
N THR A 89 -13.83 2.19 -1.32
CA THR A 89 -14.00 0.88 -1.94
C THR A 89 -13.10 -0.12 -1.23
N LEU A 90 -13.72 -1.05 -0.52
CA LEU A 90 -13.04 -2.05 0.30
C LEU A 90 -12.90 -3.37 -0.45
N SER A 91 -11.75 -4.01 -0.32
CA SER A 91 -11.53 -5.41 -0.71
C SER A 91 -10.66 -6.07 0.34
N TRP A 92 -10.94 -7.31 0.71
CA TRP A 92 -10.16 -7.98 1.76
C TRP A 92 -10.06 -9.48 1.58
N LYS A 93 -9.05 -10.04 2.25
CA LYS A 93 -8.92 -11.47 2.54
C LYS A 93 -8.59 -11.61 4.02
N LEU A 94 -9.57 -12.04 4.81
CA LEU A 94 -9.46 -12.11 6.27
C LEU A 94 -9.64 -13.55 6.78
N SER A 95 -8.89 -13.91 7.82
CA SER A 95 -8.92 -15.19 8.52
C SER A 95 -9.00 -14.99 10.03
N GLY A 96 -9.23 -16.07 10.78
CA GLY A 96 -9.30 -16.01 12.25
C GLY A 96 -10.47 -15.19 12.81
N LEU A 97 -11.52 -15.04 12.00
CA LEU A 97 -12.77 -14.33 12.30
C LEU A 97 -13.74 -15.19 13.11
N ASP A 98 -14.77 -14.56 13.68
CA ASP A 98 -15.87 -15.28 14.35
C ASP A 98 -16.68 -16.09 13.34
N THR A 99 -16.70 -17.43 13.48
CA THR A 99 -17.37 -18.32 12.53
C THR A 99 -18.89 -18.23 12.54
N ARG A 100 -19.49 -17.61 13.56
CA ARG A 100 -20.95 -17.36 13.63
C ARG A 100 -21.40 -16.30 12.62
N CYS A 101 -20.48 -15.54 12.03
CA CYS A 101 -20.74 -14.52 11.01
C CYS A 101 -21.11 -15.09 9.62
N ASN A 102 -21.72 -16.27 9.59
CA ASN A 102 -22.45 -16.83 8.47
C ASN A 102 -23.97 -16.90 8.75
N GLU A 103 -24.39 -16.60 9.98
CA GLU A 103 -25.77 -16.54 10.43
C GLU A 103 -26.31 -15.11 10.41
N THR A 104 -27.63 -14.96 10.42
CA THR A 104 -28.26 -13.66 10.66
C THR A 104 -27.94 -13.20 12.09
N CYS A 105 -27.28 -12.05 12.23
CA CYS A 105 -27.02 -11.42 13.52
C CYS A 105 -27.88 -10.16 13.71
N THR A 106 -28.18 -9.83 14.96
CA THR A 106 -29.02 -8.66 15.33
C THR A 106 -28.36 -7.73 16.33
N ALA A 107 -27.17 -8.10 16.84
CA ALA A 107 -26.37 -7.21 17.67
C ALA A 107 -25.86 -6.03 16.82
N ALA A 108 -25.75 -4.86 17.44
CA ALA A 108 -25.16 -3.71 16.77
C ALA A 108 -23.71 -4.02 16.38
N ASN A 109 -23.31 -3.64 15.17
CA ASN A 109 -21.97 -3.87 14.62
C ASN A 109 -21.58 -5.34 14.46
N CYS A 110 -22.52 -6.27 14.50
CA CYS A 110 -22.20 -7.68 14.36
C CYS A 110 -21.44 -7.93 13.06
N CYS A 111 -20.32 -8.65 13.14
CA CYS A 111 -19.47 -9.00 12.00
C CYS A 111 -18.97 -7.79 11.19
N GLY A 112 -18.97 -6.60 11.81
CA GLY A 112 -18.68 -5.32 11.16
C GLY A 112 -17.22 -5.16 10.75
N VAL A 113 -17.02 -4.45 9.64
CA VAL A 113 -15.70 -4.03 9.12
C VAL A 113 -15.73 -2.52 8.89
N HIS A 114 -15.21 -1.74 9.83
CA HIS A 114 -15.48 -0.30 9.89
C HIS A 114 -14.22 0.54 9.99
N ILE A 115 -14.21 1.71 9.35
CA ILE A 115 -13.24 2.77 9.63
C ILE A 115 -13.71 3.53 10.88
N HIS A 116 -12.81 3.71 11.85
CA HIS A 116 -13.06 4.42 13.09
C HIS A 116 -12.42 5.81 13.12
N GLU A 117 -12.89 6.66 14.04
CA GLU A 117 -12.42 8.05 14.15
C GLU A 117 -10.94 8.15 14.55
N GLY A 118 -10.47 7.25 15.42
CA GLY A 118 -9.11 7.28 15.93
C GLY A 118 -8.07 6.86 14.91
N LYS A 119 -6.88 7.45 15.04
CA LYS A 119 -5.69 7.14 14.23
C LYS A 119 -4.66 6.32 15.02
N THR A 120 -5.13 5.33 15.76
CA THR A 120 -4.31 4.48 16.62
C THR A 120 -4.97 3.12 16.82
N CYS A 121 -4.16 2.08 17.02
CA CYS A 121 -4.61 0.76 17.48
C CYS A 121 -4.00 0.40 18.86
N SER A 122 -3.41 1.34 19.58
CA SER A 122 -2.71 1.06 20.85
C SER A 122 -3.56 1.26 22.11
N ASP A 123 -4.63 2.06 22.02
CA ASP A 123 -5.51 2.37 23.15
C ASP A 123 -6.97 2.46 22.72
N ALA A 124 -7.82 1.61 23.32
CA ALA A 124 -9.25 1.55 23.03
C ALA A 124 -9.96 2.89 23.26
N SER A 125 -9.52 3.67 24.26
CA SER A 125 -10.17 4.94 24.61
C SER A 125 -9.96 6.03 23.56
N SER A 126 -8.94 5.88 22.71
CA SER A 126 -8.54 6.83 21.68
C SER A 126 -9.04 6.45 20.26
N ILE A 127 -9.68 5.29 20.10
CA ILE A 127 -10.17 4.79 18.79
C ILE A 127 -11.53 5.42 18.40
N GLY A 128 -12.38 5.73 19.37
CA GLY A 128 -13.68 6.36 19.10
C GLY A 128 -14.70 5.45 18.38
N GLY A 129 -15.71 6.07 17.77
CA GLY A 129 -16.78 5.43 17.01
C GLY A 129 -16.42 5.21 15.54
N HIS A 130 -17.41 4.89 14.70
CA HIS A 130 -17.17 4.81 13.26
C HIS A 130 -16.96 6.21 12.66
N TYR A 131 -16.22 6.29 11.56
CA TYR A 131 -15.87 7.54 10.90
C TYR A 131 -16.59 7.69 9.55
N TRP A 132 -17.42 8.71 9.42
CA TRP A 132 -18.02 9.14 8.16
C TRP A 132 -18.38 10.63 8.27
N THR A 133 -18.55 11.30 7.14
CA THR A 133 -18.83 12.75 7.07
C THR A 133 -20.11 13.09 6.30
N THR A 134 -20.80 12.09 5.72
CA THR A 134 -22.13 12.33 5.14
C THR A 134 -23.15 12.76 6.20
N ASN A 135 -24.06 13.63 5.81
CA ASN A 135 -25.24 13.94 6.61
C ASN A 135 -26.25 12.80 6.43
N GLY A 136 -26.39 11.93 7.43
CA GLY A 136 -27.33 10.81 7.34
C GLY A 136 -27.06 9.70 8.33
N THR A 137 -27.60 8.52 7.99
CA THR A 137 -27.35 7.28 8.73
C THR A 137 -25.91 6.85 8.55
N ASP A 138 -25.35 6.27 9.61
CA ASP A 138 -24.06 5.62 9.61
C ASP A 138 -23.96 4.57 8.47
N PRO A 139 -23.08 4.78 7.47
CA PRO A 139 -22.95 3.87 6.32
C PRO A 139 -22.30 2.54 6.69
N TRP A 140 -21.66 2.45 7.86
CA TRP A 140 -20.96 1.25 8.31
C TRP A 140 -21.91 0.16 8.81
N LEU A 141 -23.14 0.51 9.18
CA LEU A 141 -24.12 -0.45 9.74
C LEU A 141 -24.46 -1.64 8.83
N THR A 142 -24.16 -1.54 7.53
CA THR A 142 -24.39 -2.62 6.56
C THR A 142 -23.10 -3.30 6.10
N VAL A 143 -21.94 -2.86 6.58
CA VAL A 143 -20.62 -3.34 6.13
C VAL A 143 -20.19 -4.47 7.04
N MET A 144 -20.39 -5.71 6.60
CA MET A 144 -20.13 -6.91 7.38
C MET A 144 -19.29 -7.90 6.59
N TYR A 145 -18.39 -8.62 7.26
CA TYR A 145 -17.75 -9.80 6.67
C TYR A 145 -18.67 -11.03 6.77
N ASN A 146 -18.41 -12.01 5.92
CA ASN A 146 -19.13 -13.27 5.90
C ASN A 146 -18.18 -14.46 6.00
N THR A 147 -18.45 -15.41 6.89
CA THR A 147 -17.60 -16.60 7.13
C THR A 147 -18.17 -17.90 6.56
N THR A 148 -19.09 -17.84 5.60
CA THR A 148 -19.61 -19.03 4.89
C THR A 148 -18.49 -19.79 4.18
N SER A 149 -17.48 -19.07 3.70
CA SER A 149 -16.20 -19.60 3.22
C SER A 149 -15.06 -18.91 3.95
N MET A 150 -14.03 -19.68 4.30
CA MET A 150 -12.79 -19.14 4.89
C MET A 150 -11.61 -19.41 3.95
N PRO A 151 -10.70 -18.42 3.75
CA PRO A 151 -10.76 -17.04 4.25
C PRO A 151 -11.99 -16.26 3.74
N ALA A 152 -12.45 -15.29 4.53
CA ALA A 152 -13.51 -14.38 4.12
C ALA A 152 -12.96 -13.42 3.06
N LEU A 153 -13.57 -13.42 1.88
CA LEU A 153 -13.17 -12.61 0.74
C LEU A 153 -14.25 -11.58 0.41
N GLU A 154 -13.84 -10.36 0.11
CA GLU A 154 -14.71 -9.32 -0.47
C GLU A 154 -13.94 -8.57 -1.55
N THR A 155 -14.63 -8.19 -2.61
CA THR A 155 -14.04 -7.46 -3.74
C THR A 155 -14.91 -6.27 -4.12
N ASN A 156 -14.32 -5.07 -4.07
CA ASN A 156 -14.92 -3.82 -4.52
C ASN A 156 -16.23 -3.43 -3.82
N LEU A 157 -16.33 -3.64 -2.50
CA LEU A 157 -17.45 -3.16 -1.70
C LEU A 157 -17.37 -1.63 -1.55
N ALA A 158 -18.25 -0.90 -2.24
CA ALA A 158 -18.29 0.55 -2.19
C ALA A 158 -19.13 1.06 -1.01
N VAL A 159 -18.58 2.00 -0.25
CA VAL A 159 -19.20 2.64 0.91
C VAL A 159 -19.10 4.16 0.76
N VAL A 160 -20.24 4.84 0.62
CA VAL A 160 -20.28 6.30 0.53
C VAL A 160 -20.16 6.88 1.94
N THR A 161 -18.94 7.29 2.31
CA THR A 161 -18.64 7.79 3.66
C THR A 161 -18.69 9.31 3.74
N GLY A 162 -18.57 10.01 2.62
CA GLY A 162 -18.40 11.47 2.61
C GLY A 162 -16.92 11.88 2.70
N ALA A 163 -16.04 10.96 3.08
CA ALA A 163 -14.65 11.22 3.40
C ALA A 163 -13.74 11.00 2.18
N SER A 164 -12.74 11.87 2.04
CA SER A 164 -11.63 11.70 1.09
C SER A 164 -10.63 10.64 1.58
N GLY A 165 -9.66 10.22 0.75
CA GLY A 165 -8.61 9.35 1.24
C GLY A 165 -7.71 9.99 2.28
N ALA A 166 -7.37 11.26 2.10
CA ALA A 166 -6.64 12.04 3.12
C ALA A 166 -7.36 12.04 4.48
N ASP A 167 -8.69 12.03 4.46
CA ASP A 167 -9.48 11.93 5.69
C ASP A 167 -9.29 10.56 6.36
N VAL A 168 -9.32 9.45 5.61
CA VAL A 168 -9.25 8.09 6.15
C VAL A 168 -7.82 7.58 6.40
N SER A 169 -6.81 8.17 5.76
CA SER A 169 -5.40 7.82 5.94
C SER A 169 -4.99 7.87 7.42
N GLY A 170 -4.33 6.81 7.88
CA GLY A 170 -3.89 6.58 9.25
C GLY A 170 -5.00 6.22 10.25
N ARG A 171 -6.27 6.13 9.84
CA ARG A 171 -7.37 5.73 10.75
C ARG A 171 -7.36 4.24 11.02
N ALA A 172 -7.97 3.86 12.14
CA ALA A 172 -8.18 2.48 12.52
C ALA A 172 -9.28 1.84 11.66
N MET A 173 -8.96 0.72 11.02
CA MET A 173 -9.92 -0.28 10.56
C MET A 173 -10.18 -1.26 11.70
N VAL A 174 -11.42 -1.36 12.16
CA VAL A 174 -11.82 -2.24 13.27
C VAL A 174 -12.72 -3.35 12.77
N ILE A 175 -12.44 -4.56 13.24
CA ILE A 175 -13.23 -5.76 12.97
C ILE A 175 -14.03 -6.11 14.22
N HIS A 176 -15.31 -6.44 14.04
CA HIS A 176 -16.21 -6.82 15.11
C HIS A 176 -16.62 -8.30 15.02
N ASP A 177 -16.82 -8.97 16.16
CA ASP A 177 -17.36 -10.34 16.21
C ASP A 177 -18.88 -10.39 16.01
N TYR A 178 -19.45 -11.60 16.06
CA TYR A 178 -20.89 -11.81 15.90
C TYR A 178 -21.74 -11.08 16.96
N ASP A 179 -21.19 -10.89 18.16
CA ASP A 179 -21.87 -10.21 19.27
C ASP A 179 -21.67 -8.68 19.23
N GLY A 180 -20.95 -8.17 18.21
CA GLY A 180 -20.66 -6.75 18.01
C GLY A 180 -19.45 -6.23 18.79
N GLY A 181 -18.73 -7.12 19.48
CA GLY A 181 -17.50 -6.78 20.21
C GLY A 181 -16.37 -6.47 19.24
N ARG A 182 -15.52 -5.48 19.55
CA ARG A 182 -14.33 -5.15 18.75
C ARG A 182 -13.24 -6.19 19.00
N ILE A 183 -12.79 -6.88 17.96
CA ILE A 183 -11.86 -8.02 18.09
C ILE A 183 -10.49 -7.76 17.48
N ALA A 184 -10.41 -6.91 16.46
CA ALA A 184 -9.14 -6.54 15.84
C ALA A 184 -9.09 -5.08 15.41
N CYS A 185 -7.86 -4.58 15.27
CA CYS A 185 -7.56 -3.25 14.78
C CYS A 185 -6.35 -3.30 13.86
N GLY A 186 -6.43 -2.63 12.71
CA GLY A 186 -5.31 -2.35 11.83
C GLY A 186 -5.36 -0.89 11.38
N LEU A 187 -4.21 -0.28 11.09
CA LEU A 187 -4.17 1.08 10.57
C LEU A 187 -4.25 1.07 9.05
N ILE A 188 -4.97 2.06 8.50
CA ILE A 188 -5.04 2.31 7.06
C ILE A 188 -3.78 3.09 6.68
N ASP A 189 -2.83 2.41 6.05
CA ASP A 189 -1.59 3.01 5.55
C ASP A 189 -1.70 3.28 4.06
N GLU A 190 -0.84 4.15 3.54
CA GLU A 190 -0.76 4.39 2.11
C GLU A 190 -0.14 3.19 1.38
N GLY A 191 -0.62 2.92 0.17
CA GLY A 191 0.02 2.01 -0.76
C GLY A 191 1.32 2.60 -1.28
N SER A 192 2.25 1.75 -1.70
CA SER A 192 3.58 2.18 -2.15
C SER A 192 3.67 2.45 -3.65
N THR A 193 2.59 2.22 -4.39
CA THR A 193 2.56 2.39 -5.85
C THR A 193 1.44 3.31 -6.27
N ASP A 194 1.68 4.04 -7.35
CA ASP A 194 0.60 4.67 -8.11
C ASP A 194 -0.42 3.62 -8.60
N SER A 195 -1.57 4.09 -9.09
CA SER A 195 -2.52 3.20 -9.77
C SER A 195 -1.88 2.53 -10.99
N PHE A 196 -2.10 1.22 -11.10
CA PHE A 196 -1.65 0.45 -12.25
C PHE A 196 -2.27 0.97 -13.55
N ALA A 197 -1.41 1.36 -14.48
CA ALA A 197 -1.79 1.69 -15.85
C ALA A 197 -1.40 0.54 -16.78
N ALA A 198 -1.99 0.50 -17.97
CA ALA A 198 -1.55 -0.43 -19.02
C ALA A 198 -0.06 -0.22 -19.31
N TYR A 199 0.69 -1.32 -19.43
CA TYR A 199 2.11 -1.25 -19.78
C TYR A 199 2.30 -0.53 -21.13
N PRO A 200 3.34 0.31 -21.32
CA PRO A 200 3.53 1.04 -22.58
C PRO A 200 3.61 0.11 -23.80
N GLY A 201 2.68 0.31 -24.75
CA GLY A 201 2.56 -0.52 -25.94
C GLY A 201 1.77 -1.82 -25.75
N TYR A 202 1.21 -2.08 -24.57
CA TYR A 202 0.25 -3.16 -24.37
C TYR A 202 -1.04 -2.85 -25.13
N THR A 203 -1.47 -3.77 -25.99
CA THR A 203 -2.67 -3.64 -26.83
C THR A 203 -3.78 -4.63 -26.42
N GLY A 204 -3.58 -5.36 -25.33
CA GLY A 204 -4.58 -6.28 -24.81
C GLY A 204 -5.68 -5.55 -24.04
N ASN A 205 -6.55 -6.33 -23.40
CA ASN A 205 -7.73 -5.84 -22.70
C ASN A 205 -7.65 -5.99 -21.17
N LEU A 206 -6.54 -6.47 -20.62
CA LEU A 206 -6.35 -6.55 -19.18
C LEU A 206 -6.07 -5.15 -18.62
N ALA A 207 -6.83 -4.76 -17.60
CA ALA A 207 -6.73 -3.47 -16.94
C ALA A 207 -6.55 -3.71 -15.43
N THR A 208 -5.31 -4.03 -15.04
CA THR A 208 -5.00 -4.42 -13.67
C THR A 208 -5.41 -3.33 -12.69
N ALA A 209 -6.18 -3.71 -11.68
CA ALA A 209 -6.59 -2.83 -10.60
C ALA A 209 -6.27 -3.49 -9.26
N GLY A 210 -5.88 -2.68 -8.29
CA GLY A 210 -5.52 -3.15 -6.96
C GLY A 210 -4.59 -2.19 -6.24
N VAL A 211 -4.20 -2.59 -5.03
CA VAL A 211 -3.28 -1.85 -4.18
C VAL A 211 -2.09 -2.74 -3.84
N MET A 212 -0.92 -2.12 -3.73
CA MET A 212 0.30 -2.78 -3.31
C MET A 212 1.01 -1.95 -2.24
N LYS A 213 1.63 -2.66 -1.28
CA LYS A 213 2.61 -2.12 -0.35
C LYS A 213 3.95 -2.77 -0.64
N VAL A 214 4.97 -1.94 -0.72
CA VAL A 214 6.37 -2.32 -0.76
C VAL A 214 6.98 -1.78 0.54
N SER A 215 7.61 -2.65 1.30
CA SER A 215 8.40 -2.25 2.47
C SER A 215 9.78 -2.82 2.35
N SER A 216 10.78 -2.11 2.85
CA SER A 216 12.17 -2.59 2.85
C SER A 216 12.61 -2.90 4.28
N LYS A 217 13.43 -3.95 4.40
CA LYS A 217 14.20 -4.22 5.61
C LYS A 217 15.59 -4.65 5.20
N ASP A 218 16.57 -3.84 5.57
CA ASP A 218 17.93 -3.95 5.06
C ASP A 218 17.87 -4.01 3.52
N VAL A 219 18.43 -5.06 2.92
CA VAL A 219 18.48 -5.26 1.46
C VAL A 219 17.41 -6.20 0.91
N THR A 220 16.28 -6.34 1.62
CA THR A 220 15.16 -7.23 1.29
C THR A 220 13.85 -6.48 1.22
N GLN A 221 13.07 -6.72 0.18
CA GLN A 221 11.77 -6.09 -0.04
C GLN A 221 10.68 -7.06 0.39
N SER A 222 9.71 -6.57 1.15
CA SER A 222 8.46 -7.24 1.47
C SER A 222 7.38 -6.69 0.54
N LEU A 223 6.74 -7.58 -0.22
CA LEU A 223 5.63 -7.24 -1.09
C LEU A 223 4.31 -7.79 -0.53
N SER A 224 3.35 -6.90 -0.39
CA SER A 224 1.97 -7.22 -0.03
C SER A 224 1.03 -6.59 -1.05
N TRP A 225 0.10 -7.37 -1.61
CA TRP A 225 -0.81 -6.85 -2.63
C TRP A 225 -2.20 -7.44 -2.54
N ILE A 226 -3.14 -6.68 -3.10
CA ILE A 226 -4.51 -7.08 -3.33
C ILE A 226 -4.94 -6.55 -4.70
N PHE A 227 -4.94 -7.45 -5.69
CA PHE A 227 -5.42 -7.14 -7.03
C PHE A 227 -6.89 -7.55 -7.16
N THR A 228 -7.73 -6.59 -7.55
CA THR A 228 -9.18 -6.71 -7.55
C THR A 228 -9.75 -6.95 -8.94
N ALA A 229 -9.02 -6.62 -10.00
CA ALA A 229 -9.45 -6.85 -11.38
C ALA A 229 -8.29 -6.87 -12.39
N GLY A 230 -8.60 -7.25 -13.63
CA GLY A 230 -7.72 -7.08 -14.79
C GLY A 230 -6.43 -7.87 -14.76
N LEU A 231 -6.49 -9.09 -14.20
CA LEU A 231 -5.44 -10.08 -14.25
C LEU A 231 -5.77 -11.15 -15.29
N ASP A 232 -4.75 -11.86 -15.78
CA ASP A 232 -4.96 -13.00 -16.67
C ASP A 232 -5.51 -14.19 -15.87
N THR A 233 -6.72 -14.63 -16.21
CA THR A 233 -7.40 -15.70 -15.47
C THR A 233 -6.73 -17.06 -15.57
N ARG A 234 -5.84 -17.26 -16.56
CA ARG A 234 -5.03 -18.48 -16.69
C ARG A 234 -4.00 -18.61 -15.56
N CYS A 235 -3.71 -17.54 -14.82
CA CYS A 235 -2.83 -17.54 -13.65
C CYS A 235 -3.41 -18.27 -12.42
N SER A 236 -4.42 -19.12 -12.59
CA SER A 236 -4.78 -20.18 -11.66
C SER A 236 -3.96 -21.45 -11.86
N ASP A 237 -3.40 -21.63 -13.06
CA ASP A 237 -2.76 -22.86 -13.51
C ASP A 237 -1.23 -22.77 -13.43
N ALA A 238 -0.57 -23.92 -13.47
CA ALA A 238 0.88 -23.96 -13.59
C ALA A 238 1.31 -23.47 -14.97
N CYS A 239 2.24 -22.50 -15.00
CA CYS A 239 2.81 -21.92 -16.22
C CYS A 239 4.31 -22.19 -16.29
N THR A 240 4.84 -22.28 -17.51
CA THR A 240 6.28 -22.52 -17.77
C THR A 240 6.93 -21.40 -18.58
N ALA A 241 6.15 -20.41 -19.03
CA ALA A 241 6.68 -19.23 -19.66
C ALA A 241 7.51 -18.43 -18.65
N ALA A 242 8.60 -17.81 -19.09
CA ALA A 242 9.37 -16.92 -18.24
C ALA A 242 8.48 -15.76 -17.78
N ASN A 243 8.58 -15.39 -16.50
CA ASN A 243 7.83 -14.29 -15.88
C ASN A 243 6.30 -14.49 -15.88
N CYS A 244 5.83 -15.72 -16.09
CA CYS A 244 4.41 -15.96 -16.12
C CYS A 244 3.75 -15.54 -14.80
N CYS A 245 2.68 -14.74 -14.91
CA CYS A 245 1.94 -14.21 -13.76
C CYS A 245 2.81 -13.41 -12.77
N GLY A 246 3.95 -12.91 -13.23
CA GLY A 246 4.97 -12.25 -12.43
C GLY A 246 4.53 -10.90 -11.85
N VAL A 247 5.04 -10.59 -10.66
CA VAL A 247 4.87 -9.30 -9.96
C VAL A 247 6.27 -8.82 -9.57
N HIS A 248 6.86 -7.93 -10.37
CA HIS A 248 8.31 -7.65 -10.28
C HIS A 248 8.63 -6.16 -10.24
N ILE A 249 9.69 -5.80 -9.52
CA ILE A 249 10.30 -4.47 -9.65
C ILE A 249 11.24 -4.49 -10.87
N HIS A 250 11.15 -3.47 -11.70
CA HIS A 250 11.95 -3.28 -12.92
C HIS A 250 12.84 -2.05 -12.82
N VAL A 251 13.90 -2.03 -13.64
CA VAL A 251 14.97 -1.01 -13.61
C VAL A 251 14.47 0.40 -13.89
N GLY A 252 13.47 0.57 -14.74
CA GLY A 252 13.00 1.92 -15.10
C GLY A 252 12.23 2.58 -13.98
N MET A 253 12.28 3.91 -13.99
CA MET A 253 11.76 4.76 -12.91
C MET A 253 10.42 5.45 -13.26
N ASN A 254 9.77 5.04 -14.35
CA ASN A 254 8.42 5.49 -14.72
C ASN A 254 7.80 4.59 -15.80
N CYS A 255 6.48 4.72 -15.95
CA CYS A 255 5.69 3.95 -16.89
C CYS A 255 5.46 4.64 -18.25
N SER A 256 6.35 5.52 -18.71
CA SER A 256 6.11 6.29 -19.95
C SER A 256 6.59 5.61 -21.24
N ASP A 257 7.67 4.81 -21.16
CA ASP A 257 8.30 4.21 -22.34
C ASP A 257 8.84 2.81 -22.04
N LYS A 258 8.33 1.82 -22.78
CA LYS A 258 8.73 0.41 -22.68
C LYS A 258 10.22 0.19 -22.92
N ASP A 259 10.88 1.06 -23.70
CA ASP A 259 12.28 0.92 -24.05
C ASP A 259 13.21 1.37 -22.91
N THR A 260 12.67 2.08 -21.91
CA THR A 260 13.40 2.55 -20.72
C THR A 260 13.14 1.73 -19.45
N ILE A 261 12.06 0.94 -19.40
CA ILE A 261 11.68 0.15 -18.22
C ILE A 261 12.68 -0.97 -17.89
N GLY A 262 13.34 -1.53 -18.90
CA GLY A 262 14.38 -2.56 -18.68
C GLY A 262 13.84 -3.89 -18.12
N GLY A 263 14.75 -4.71 -17.59
CA GLY A 263 14.44 -6.03 -16.97
C GLY A 263 14.12 -5.93 -15.49
N HIS A 264 14.10 -7.06 -14.78
CA HIS A 264 13.90 -7.05 -13.33
C HIS A 264 15.07 -6.34 -12.62
N TYR A 265 14.78 -5.74 -11.48
CA TYR A 265 15.71 -4.93 -10.72
C TYR A 265 16.20 -5.69 -9.48
N TRP A 266 17.47 -6.08 -9.48
CA TRP A 266 18.16 -6.64 -8.31
C TRP A 266 19.68 -6.52 -8.47
N ASN A 267 20.40 -6.58 -7.36
CA ASN A 267 21.86 -6.60 -7.33
C ASN A 267 22.39 -8.02 -7.56
N SER A 268 22.76 -8.32 -8.80
CA SER A 268 23.29 -9.64 -9.18
C SER A 268 24.62 -10.03 -8.51
N THR A 269 25.34 -9.06 -7.92
CA THR A 269 26.54 -9.35 -7.12
C THR A 269 26.20 -9.83 -5.71
N TYR A 270 25.01 -9.46 -5.21
CA TYR A 270 24.48 -9.89 -3.92
C TYR A 270 23.67 -11.18 -4.05
N VAL A 271 22.73 -11.25 -5.01
CA VAL A 271 21.97 -12.47 -5.35
C VAL A 271 22.24 -12.87 -6.79
N THR A 272 22.97 -13.97 -6.99
CA THR A 272 23.42 -14.39 -8.32
C THR A 272 22.29 -14.88 -9.23
N ALA A 273 21.23 -15.44 -8.64
CA ALA A 273 20.03 -15.85 -9.36
C ALA A 273 18.99 -14.74 -9.30
N ASP A 274 18.13 -14.66 -10.32
CA ASP A 274 17.03 -13.71 -10.34
C ASP A 274 16.02 -14.01 -9.20
N PRO A 275 15.90 -13.15 -8.18
CA PRO A 275 15.01 -13.40 -7.04
C PRO A 275 13.53 -13.26 -7.41
N TRP A 276 13.22 -12.66 -8.58
CA TRP A 276 11.86 -12.42 -9.04
C TRP A 276 11.21 -13.63 -9.71
N ALA A 277 12.00 -14.64 -10.11
CA ALA A 277 11.56 -15.76 -10.94
C ALA A 277 10.37 -16.57 -10.37
N MET A 278 10.11 -16.50 -9.06
CA MET A 278 9.04 -17.23 -8.37
C MET A 278 7.95 -16.31 -7.79
N ILE A 279 8.03 -15.00 -8.04
CA ILE A 279 7.12 -14.01 -7.47
C ILE A 279 5.93 -13.83 -8.41
N MET A 280 4.88 -14.60 -8.15
CA MET A 280 3.71 -14.70 -9.04
C MET A 280 2.41 -14.42 -8.29
N TYR A 281 1.45 -13.80 -8.96
CA TYR A 281 0.07 -13.74 -8.48
C TYR A 281 -0.70 -15.00 -8.87
N ASN A 282 -1.83 -15.24 -8.19
CA ASN A 282 -2.72 -16.36 -8.48
C ASN A 282 -4.18 -15.89 -8.60
N THR A 283 -4.91 -16.38 -9.60
CA THR A 283 -6.31 -15.99 -9.89
C THR A 283 -7.33 -17.06 -9.55
N SER A 284 -6.96 -18.14 -8.85
CA SER A 284 -7.91 -19.18 -8.41
C SER A 284 -9.02 -18.63 -7.50
N HIS A 285 -8.75 -17.51 -6.83
CA HIS A 285 -9.71 -16.75 -6.03
C HIS A 285 -9.46 -15.26 -6.26
N MET A 286 -10.53 -14.47 -6.27
CA MET A 286 -10.46 -13.02 -6.31
C MET A 286 -10.99 -12.43 -4.99
N PRO A 287 -10.35 -11.36 -4.45
CA PRO A 287 -9.19 -10.70 -5.03
C PRO A 287 -7.91 -11.55 -4.94
N SER A 288 -6.94 -11.32 -5.84
CA SER A 288 -5.64 -11.99 -5.80
C SER A 288 -4.80 -11.33 -4.71
N VAL A 289 -4.46 -12.09 -3.68
CA VAL A 289 -3.84 -11.56 -2.47
C VAL A 289 -2.58 -12.32 -2.10
N MET A 290 -1.51 -11.57 -1.85
CA MET A 290 -0.33 -12.02 -1.13
C MET A 290 0.03 -11.05 -0.02
N MET A 291 0.65 -11.57 1.02
CA MET A 291 1.13 -10.82 2.17
C MET A 291 2.58 -11.21 2.44
N ASP A 292 3.40 -10.21 2.70
CA ASP A 292 4.79 -10.31 3.17
C ASP A 292 5.67 -11.26 2.35
N VAL A 293 5.57 -11.18 1.03
CA VAL A 293 6.47 -11.92 0.14
C VAL A 293 7.84 -11.27 0.20
N MET A 294 8.80 -11.97 0.82
CA MET A 294 10.15 -11.47 1.02
C MET A 294 11.04 -11.77 -0.20
N VAL A 295 11.61 -10.73 -0.79
CA VAL A 295 12.46 -10.79 -1.99
C VAL A 295 13.81 -10.15 -1.67
N PRO A 296 14.89 -10.93 -1.51
CA PRO A 296 16.22 -10.37 -1.26
C PRO A 296 16.77 -9.79 -2.56
N THR A 297 16.60 -8.49 -2.79
CA THR A 297 17.09 -7.85 -4.03
C THR A 297 18.55 -7.40 -3.91
N GLY A 298 19.05 -7.18 -2.70
CA GLY A 298 20.38 -6.60 -2.51
C GLY A 298 20.41 -5.07 -2.58
N TYR A 299 19.24 -4.42 -2.46
CA TYR A 299 19.06 -2.97 -2.47
C TYR A 299 18.33 -2.49 -1.22
N GLU A 300 18.76 -1.35 -0.70
CA GLU A 300 18.10 -0.67 0.43
C GLU A 300 16.83 0.05 -0.05
N GLU A 301 16.12 0.71 0.86
CA GLU A 301 14.87 1.42 0.57
C GLU A 301 15.01 2.47 -0.53
N ASP A 302 15.93 3.43 -0.35
CA ASP A 302 16.21 4.52 -1.28
C ASP A 302 16.62 4.04 -2.69
N ASP A 303 17.17 2.81 -2.79
CA ASP A 303 17.58 2.23 -4.07
C ASP A 303 16.38 1.71 -4.88
N VAL A 304 15.23 1.45 -4.23
CA VAL A 304 14.03 0.84 -4.83
C VAL A 304 12.95 1.89 -5.12
N GLU A 305 12.97 3.03 -4.42
CA GLU A 305 12.09 4.16 -4.72
C GLU A 305 12.17 4.57 -6.20
N ASP A 306 11.06 5.12 -6.68
CA ASP A 306 10.79 5.51 -8.08
C ASP A 306 10.83 4.39 -9.12
N HIS A 307 11.31 3.18 -8.78
CA HIS A 307 11.33 2.07 -9.73
C HIS A 307 9.92 1.58 -10.08
N THR A 308 9.81 0.82 -11.15
CA THR A 308 8.51 0.39 -11.69
C THR A 308 8.13 -0.99 -11.17
N MET A 309 6.90 -1.11 -10.68
CA MET A 309 6.25 -2.40 -10.45
C MET A 309 5.54 -2.85 -11.72
N ILE A 310 5.90 -4.02 -12.24
CA ILE A 310 5.37 -4.60 -13.48
C ILE A 310 4.60 -5.88 -13.18
N ILE A 311 3.41 -5.97 -13.76
CA ILE A 311 2.57 -7.16 -13.72
C ILE A 311 2.64 -7.85 -15.08
N HIS A 312 2.82 -9.17 -15.07
CA HIS A 312 2.87 -10.01 -16.25
C HIS A 312 1.62 -10.87 -16.42
N ASP A 313 1.25 -11.21 -17.65
CA ASP A 313 0.22 -12.21 -17.94
C ASP A 313 0.75 -13.65 -17.86
N PHE A 314 -0.11 -14.62 -18.14
CA PHE A 314 0.24 -16.05 -18.11
C PHE A 314 1.32 -16.42 -19.14
N ASP A 315 1.40 -15.69 -20.25
CA ASP A 315 2.38 -15.93 -21.31
C ASP A 315 3.71 -15.18 -21.04
N GLY A 316 3.80 -14.45 -19.92
CA GLY A 316 4.96 -13.66 -19.52
C GLY A 316 5.02 -12.26 -20.15
N GLY A 317 3.98 -11.85 -20.87
CA GLY A 317 3.84 -10.50 -21.42
C GLY A 317 3.61 -9.46 -20.32
N ARG A 318 4.20 -8.27 -20.44
CA ARG A 318 3.97 -7.18 -19.47
C ARG A 318 2.63 -6.52 -19.76
N ILE A 319 1.74 -6.47 -18.77
CA ILE A 319 0.36 -6.00 -18.94
C ILE A 319 0.08 -4.70 -18.19
N ALA A 320 0.72 -4.48 -17.05
CA ALA A 320 0.54 -3.28 -16.26
C ALA A 320 1.85 -2.75 -15.69
N CYS A 321 1.85 -1.46 -15.39
CA CYS A 321 2.96 -0.73 -14.81
C CYS A 321 2.44 0.27 -13.77
N ALA A 322 3.12 0.37 -12.63
CA ALA A 322 2.98 1.46 -11.67
C ALA A 322 4.37 1.92 -11.21
N THR A 323 4.50 3.19 -10.85
CA THR A 323 5.73 3.72 -10.21
C THR A 323 5.63 3.49 -8.70
N ILE A 324 6.75 3.16 -8.06
CA ILE A 324 6.85 3.06 -6.59
C ILE A 324 7.15 4.46 -6.06
N SER A 325 6.20 5.08 -5.36
CA SER A 325 6.27 6.49 -4.97
C SER A 325 6.63 6.71 -3.50
N GLU A 326 6.30 5.78 -2.61
CA GLU A 326 6.71 5.82 -1.18
C GLU A 326 6.93 4.40 -0.64
N ILE A 327 8.15 4.11 -0.19
CA ILE A 327 8.43 2.90 0.59
C ILE A 327 8.34 3.28 2.07
N HIS A 328 7.78 2.38 2.88
CA HIS A 328 7.75 2.57 4.32
C HIS A 328 8.81 1.68 4.96
N ASP A 329 9.61 2.24 5.88
CA ASP A 329 10.49 1.47 6.77
C ASP A 329 9.63 0.37 7.42
N GLY A 330 9.97 -0.88 7.10
CA GLY A 330 9.17 -2.01 7.51
C GLY A 330 9.13 -2.09 9.04
N MET A 331 8.03 -1.65 9.65
CA MET A 331 7.77 -1.90 11.07
C MET A 331 7.47 -3.40 11.24
N TRP A 332 8.54 -4.20 11.18
CA TRP A 332 8.50 -5.61 11.44
C TRP A 332 8.13 -5.78 12.90
N THR A 333 6.87 -6.13 13.19
CA THR A 333 6.53 -6.61 14.52
C THR A 333 7.27 -7.92 14.72
N VAL A 334 8.43 -7.86 15.37
CA VAL A 334 9.07 -9.06 15.91
C VAL A 334 8.09 -9.56 16.96
N THR A 335 7.33 -10.60 16.63
CA THR A 335 6.69 -11.43 17.64
C THR A 335 7.82 -12.07 18.41
N THR A 336 8.30 -11.35 19.42
CA THR A 336 9.27 -11.86 20.37
C THR A 336 8.48 -12.84 21.20
N THR A 337 8.46 -14.11 20.79
CA THR A 337 8.01 -15.19 21.65
C THR A 337 9.02 -15.29 22.78
N THR A 338 8.84 -14.45 23.80
CA THR A 338 9.50 -14.62 25.10
C THR A 338 9.03 -15.98 25.59
N THR A 339 9.84 -17.00 25.34
CA THR A 339 9.71 -18.28 26.00
C THR A 339 10.07 -18.00 27.45
N THR A 340 9.06 -17.64 28.26
CA THR A 340 9.19 -17.64 29.70
C THR A 340 9.58 -19.06 30.09
N THR A 341 10.86 -19.25 30.39
CA THR A 341 11.33 -20.43 31.09
C THR A 341 10.65 -20.37 32.46
N VAL A 342 9.57 -21.14 32.60
CA VAL A 342 8.96 -21.38 33.91
C VAL A 342 10.04 -22.08 34.73
N ALA A 343 10.64 -21.34 35.67
CA ALA A 343 11.52 -21.92 36.66
C ALA A 343 10.76 -23.06 37.33
N ALA A 344 11.31 -24.26 37.23
CA ALA A 344 10.75 -25.43 37.91
C ALA A 344 10.75 -25.17 39.42
N SER A 345 9.56 -25.02 40.00
CA SER A 345 9.37 -25.08 41.44
C SER A 345 9.82 -26.47 41.94
N PRO A 346 10.49 -26.55 43.10
CA PRO A 346 10.97 -27.82 43.63
C PRO A 346 9.78 -28.67 44.06
N ILE A 347 9.54 -29.76 43.32
CA ILE A 347 8.54 -30.77 43.66
C ILE A 347 9.12 -31.60 44.81
N SER A 348 8.47 -31.56 45.98
CA SER A 348 8.82 -32.43 47.09
C SER A 348 8.57 -33.89 46.74
N SER A 349 9.54 -34.74 47.03
CA SER A 349 9.52 -36.18 46.83
C SER A 349 8.36 -36.87 47.56
N SER A 350 7.51 -37.57 46.82
CA SER A 350 7.00 -38.87 47.27
C SER A 350 6.40 -39.67 46.12
N VAL A 351 6.73 -40.96 46.12
CA VAL A 351 6.17 -42.09 45.35
C VAL A 351 6.92 -42.42 44.06
N ALA A 352 7.74 -43.47 44.19
CA ALA A 352 8.44 -44.18 43.14
C ALA A 352 7.49 -45.00 42.26
N ALA A 353 7.65 -44.92 40.94
CA ALA A 353 7.20 -45.92 39.99
C ALA A 353 8.37 -46.28 39.07
N LYS A 354 8.80 -47.54 39.16
CA LYS A 354 9.82 -48.14 38.30
C LYS A 354 9.24 -48.37 36.91
N ILE A 355 9.88 -47.84 35.86
CA ILE A 355 9.72 -48.34 34.49
C ILE A 355 11.13 -48.52 33.91
N SER A 356 11.41 -49.76 33.53
CA SER A 356 12.68 -50.24 32.99
C SER A 356 12.87 -49.76 31.55
N LEU A 357 14.08 -49.25 31.24
CA LEU A 357 14.50 -48.84 29.91
C LEU A 357 15.14 -50.04 29.18
N ALA A 358 14.56 -50.44 28.04
CA ALA A 358 15.19 -51.39 27.12
C ALA A 358 15.97 -50.61 26.07
N VAL A 359 17.28 -50.86 25.98
CA VAL A 359 18.19 -50.24 25.01
C VAL A 359 18.22 -51.14 23.77
N GLY A 360 17.82 -50.59 22.62
CA GLY A 360 17.96 -51.21 21.30
C GLY A 360 18.93 -50.40 20.43
N THR A 361 20.16 -50.86 20.31
CA THR A 361 21.17 -50.39 19.36
C THR A 361 20.81 -50.79 17.93
N ALA A 362 20.72 -49.83 17.02
CA ALA A 362 20.70 -50.07 15.57
C ALA A 362 22.04 -49.66 14.96
N VAL A 363 22.71 -50.64 14.36
CA VAL A 363 23.98 -50.55 13.64
C VAL A 363 23.71 -50.04 12.22
N LEU A 364 24.46 -49.02 11.78
CA LEU A 364 24.56 -48.62 10.37
C LEU A 364 25.32 -49.70 9.60
N THR A 365 24.76 -50.15 8.48
CA THR A 365 25.52 -50.76 7.38
C THR A 365 25.31 -49.93 6.12
N SER A 366 26.41 -49.34 5.65
CA SER A 366 26.56 -48.75 4.32
C SER A 366 26.52 -49.83 3.25
N LEU A 367 25.89 -49.54 2.10
CA LEU A 367 26.23 -50.18 0.84
C LEU A 367 26.37 -49.11 -0.25
N ALA A 368 27.37 -49.36 -1.08
CA ALA A 368 27.85 -48.57 -2.21
C ALA A 368 26.89 -48.60 -3.41
#